data_AF-A0A7Z9YW29-F1
#
_entry.id   AF-A0A7Z9YW29-F1
#
_cell.length_a   1.000
_cell.length_b   1.000
_cell.length_c   1.000
_cell.angle_alpha   90.00
_cell.angle_beta   90.00
_cell.angle_gamma   90.00
#
_symmetry.space_group_name_H-M   'P 1'
#
loop_
_entity.id
_entity.type
_entity.pdbx_description
1 polymer ?
#
loop_
_entity_poly.entity_id
_entity_poly.type
_entity_poly.pdbx_seq_one_letter_code
_entity_poly.pdbx_strand_id
1 'polypeptide(L)'
;MKKIIAAAIVCAFFAAPVYANEFAAAQTKMLGKITNKMAKFEGNAAKIDFLTKKKECVEKATDVAGLTECKAKFNPKTLMEMK
;
A
#
# COMPACT_ATOMS: atom_id res chain seq x y z
N MET A 1 -15.06 34.00 -32.60
CA MET A 1 -14.61 34.59 -31.32
C MET A 1 -14.97 33.65 -30.16
N LYS A 2 -13.98 32.98 -29.56
CA LYS A 2 -14.00 32.56 -28.14
C LYS A 2 -12.57 32.17 -27.73
N LYS A 3 -11.81 33.19 -27.36
CA LYS A 3 -10.61 33.09 -26.52
C LYS A 3 -11.08 32.80 -25.10
N ILE A 4 -10.52 31.81 -24.39
CA ILE A 4 -10.10 31.80 -22.96
C ILE A 4 -9.29 30.48 -22.80
N ILE A 5 -8.01 30.42 -23.15
CA ILE A 5 -6.82 30.79 -22.37
C ILE A 5 -6.80 30.17 -20.97
N ALA A 6 -5.88 29.22 -20.83
CA ALA A 6 -5.17 28.84 -19.62
C ALA A 6 -6.02 28.80 -18.34
N ALA A 7 -6.49 27.59 -18.01
CA ALA A 7 -6.59 27.20 -16.62
C ALA A 7 -5.21 27.45 -16.00
N ALA A 8 -5.09 28.58 -15.30
CA ALA A 8 -4.04 28.81 -14.34
C ALA A 8 -4.17 27.68 -13.35
N ILE A 9 -3.37 26.63 -13.58
CA ILE A 9 -3.06 25.61 -12.60
C ILE A 9 -2.41 26.42 -11.49
N VAL A 10 -3.24 26.79 -10.53
CA VAL A 10 -2.83 27.22 -9.22
C VAL A 10 -1.87 26.12 -8.80
N CYS A 11 -0.57 26.41 -8.89
CA CYS A 11 0.45 25.75 -8.09
C CYS A 11 0.07 26.08 -6.65
N ALA A 12 -1.01 25.43 -6.19
CA ALA A 12 -1.24 25.20 -4.80
C ALA A 12 0.05 24.52 -4.38
N PHE A 13 0.83 25.29 -3.64
CA PHE A 13 1.80 24.79 -2.70
C PHE A 13 1.07 23.73 -1.88
N PHE A 14 0.99 22.50 -2.42
CA PHE A 14 0.79 21.32 -1.63
C PHE A 14 2.07 21.23 -0.82
N ALA A 15 2.12 21.99 0.28
CA ALA A 15 2.66 21.43 1.50
C ALA A 15 1.93 20.09 1.64
N ALA A 16 2.54 19.03 1.09
CA ALA A 16 2.06 17.69 1.26
C ALA A 16 1.85 17.57 2.76
N PRO A 17 0.61 17.35 3.23
CA PRO A 17 0.34 17.33 4.65
C PRO A 17 1.30 16.30 5.24
N VAL A 18 1.94 16.62 6.37
CA VAL A 18 2.94 15.76 7.05
C VAL A 18 2.42 14.31 7.18
N TYR A 19 1.10 14.13 7.26
CA TYR A 19 0.35 12.88 7.21
C TYR A 19 0.49 12.03 5.92
N ALA A 20 0.59 12.65 4.74
CA ALA A 20 0.83 11.93 3.48
C ALA A 20 2.20 11.24 3.48
N ASN A 21 3.18 11.82 4.18
CA ASN A 21 4.52 11.27 4.29
C ASN A 21 4.55 10.04 5.21
N GLU A 22 3.80 10.06 6.32
CA GLU A 22 3.68 8.90 7.22
C GLU A 22 2.93 7.73 6.59
N PHE A 23 1.83 8.01 5.87
CA PHE A 23 1.10 7.00 5.12
C PHE A 23 1.98 6.36 4.03
N ALA A 24 2.63 7.18 3.20
CA ALA A 24 3.51 6.69 2.14
C ALA A 24 4.66 5.84 2.72
N ALA A 25 5.34 6.32 3.77
CA ALA A 25 6.40 5.57 4.43
C ALA A 25 5.91 4.24 5.02
N ALA A 26 4.74 4.23 5.66
CA ALA A 26 4.13 3.02 6.21
C ALA A 26 3.74 2.03 5.11
N GLN A 27 3.14 2.51 4.02
CA GLN A 27 2.75 1.70 2.86
C GLN A 27 3.99 1.07 2.20
N THR A 28 5.02 1.87 1.89
CA THR A 28 6.28 1.37 1.32
C THR A 28 6.94 0.32 2.21
N LYS A 29 6.99 0.57 3.53
CA LYS A 29 7.56 -0.39 4.50
C LYS A 29 6.76 -1.70 4.54
N MET A 30 5.44 -1.66 4.43
CA MET A 30 4.61 -2.86 4.37
C MET A 30 4.81 -3.62 3.06
N LEU A 31 4.78 -2.92 1.91
CA LEU A 31 5.00 -3.53 0.60
C LEU A 31 6.38 -4.21 0.52
N GLY A 32 7.44 -3.55 0.98
CA GLY A 32 8.79 -4.14 1.02
C GLY A 32 8.86 -5.42 1.87
N LYS A 33 8.16 -5.45 3.02
CA LYS A 33 8.06 -6.67 3.85
C LYS A 33 7.27 -7.79 3.16
N ILE A 34 6.23 -7.45 2.39
CA ILE A 34 5.44 -8.44 1.65
C ILE A 34 6.29 -9.04 0.54
N THR A 35 6.96 -8.22 -0.28
CA THR A 35 7.85 -8.68 -1.35
C THR A 35 8.96 -9.58 -0.84
N ASN A 36 9.64 -9.21 0.26
CA ASN A 36 10.67 -10.05 0.88
C ASN A 36 10.12 -11.41 1.34
N LYS A 37 8.87 -11.45 1.84
CA LYS A 37 8.23 -12.72 2.20
C LYS A 37 7.80 -13.52 0.98
N MET A 38 7.36 -12.87 -0.10
CA MET A 38 7.02 -13.57 -1.34
C MET A 38 8.26 -14.28 -1.89
N ALA A 39 9.40 -13.59 -1.96
CA ALA A 39 10.67 -14.22 -2.34
C ALA A 39 11.03 -15.41 -1.42
N LYS A 40 10.83 -15.27 -0.10
CA LYS A 40 11.08 -16.37 0.86
C LYS A 40 10.15 -17.58 0.66
N PHE A 41 8.96 -17.38 0.13
CA PHE A 41 7.94 -18.42 -0.02
C PHE A 41 7.62 -18.74 -1.49
N GLU A 42 8.50 -18.42 -2.43
CA GLU A 42 8.29 -18.53 -3.88
C GLU A 42 7.83 -19.94 -4.34
N GLY A 43 8.17 -20.99 -3.57
CA GLY A 43 7.73 -22.37 -3.82
C GLY A 43 6.44 -22.81 -3.13
N ASN A 44 5.73 -21.93 -2.40
CA ASN A 44 4.48 -22.27 -1.70
C ASN A 44 3.33 -21.40 -2.21
N ALA A 45 2.55 -21.94 -3.14
CA ALA A 45 1.45 -21.24 -3.81
C ALA A 45 0.42 -20.64 -2.84
N ALA A 46 0.08 -21.34 -1.75
CA ALA A 46 -0.88 -20.84 -0.76
C ALA A 46 -0.33 -19.60 -0.02
N LYS A 47 0.96 -19.61 0.33
CA LYS A 47 1.63 -18.48 0.98
C LYS A 47 1.80 -17.30 0.01
N ILE A 48 2.11 -17.58 -1.26
CA ILE A 48 2.19 -16.56 -2.29
C ILE A 48 0.82 -15.91 -2.53
N ASP A 49 -0.25 -16.70 -2.68
CA ASP A 49 -1.61 -16.17 -2.83
C ASP A 49 -2.03 -15.30 -1.64
N PHE A 50 -1.75 -15.75 -0.41
CA PHE A 50 -2.00 -14.94 0.79
C PHE A 50 -1.24 -13.61 0.78
N LEU A 51 0.03 -13.63 0.38
CA LEU A 51 0.87 -12.44 0.31
C LEU A 51 0.47 -11.50 -0.83
N THR A 52 0.01 -12.04 -1.97
CA THR A 52 -0.54 -11.26 -3.08
C THR A 52 -1.80 -10.53 -2.65
N LYS A 53 -2.76 -11.22 -2.01
CA LYS A 53 -3.98 -10.59 -1.47
C LYS A 53 -3.65 -9.53 -0.43
N LYS A 54 -2.63 -9.76 0.39
CA LYS A 54 -2.13 -8.76 1.34
C LYS A 54 -1.53 -7.54 0.64
N LYS A 55 -0.74 -7.75 -0.42
CA LYS A 55 -0.14 -6.69 -1.24
C LYS A 55 -1.22 -5.80 -1.84
N GLU A 56 -2.22 -6.41 -2.49
CA GLU A 56 -3.35 -5.69 -3.09
C GLU A 56 -4.13 -4.85 -2.07
N CYS A 57 -4.34 -5.38 -0.85
CA CYS A 57 -4.98 -4.62 0.22
C CYS A 57 -4.17 -3.36 0.57
N VAL A 58 -2.86 -3.51 0.76
CA VAL A 58 -1.95 -2.41 1.09
C VAL A 58 -1.86 -1.38 -0.04
N GLU A 59 -1.90 -1.80 -1.31
CA GLU A 59 -1.90 -0.91 -2.48
C GLU A 59 -3.20 -0.11 -2.61
N LYS A 60 -4.33 -0.67 -2.18
CA LYS A 60 -5.65 0.00 -2.21
C LYS A 60 -5.93 0.89 -0.99
N ALA A 61 -5.17 0.74 0.09
CA ALA A 61 -5.32 1.60 1.26
C ALA A 61 -5.03 3.06 0.88
N THR A 62 -5.76 4.01 1.47
CA THR A 62 -5.59 5.45 1.24
C THR A 62 -5.07 6.19 2.47
N ASP A 63 -5.03 5.51 3.63
CA ASP A 63 -4.59 6.06 4.91
C ASP A 63 -4.01 4.98 5.83
N VAL A 64 -3.47 5.41 6.98
CA VAL A 64 -2.84 4.53 7.97
C VAL A 64 -3.84 3.56 8.63
N ALA A 65 -5.11 3.94 8.73
CA ALA A 65 -6.15 3.07 9.27
C ALA A 65 -6.38 1.87 8.33
N GLY A 66 -6.50 2.11 7.02
CA GLY A 66 -6.59 1.07 6.00
C GLY A 66 -5.37 0.13 5.99
N LEU A 67 -4.15 0.66 6.19
CA LEU A 67 -2.96 -0.18 6.36
C LEU A 67 -3.06 -1.09 7.60
N THR A 68 -3.62 -0.57 8.69
CA THR A 68 -3.81 -1.31 9.94
C THR A 68 -4.84 -2.43 9.78
N GLU A 69 -5.95 -2.15 9.09
CA GLU A 69 -6.96 -3.15 8.74
C GLU A 69 -6.38 -4.25 7.84
N CYS A 70 -5.63 -3.88 6.79
CA CYS A 70 -4.94 -4.86 5.95
C CYS A 70 -3.99 -5.75 6.74
N LYS A 71 -3.26 -5.18 7.72
CA LYS A 71 -2.37 -5.96 8.58
C LYS A 71 -3.14 -6.92 9.49
N ALA A 72 -4.27 -6.50 10.04
CA ALA A 72 -5.13 -7.32 10.90
C ALA A 72 -5.78 -8.47 10.11
N LYS A 73 -6.33 -8.17 8.92
CA LYS A 73 -6.96 -9.15 8.02
C LYS A 73 -5.97 -10.19 7.51
N PHE A 74 -4.74 -9.77 7.21
CA PHE A 74 -3.67 -10.65 6.74
C PHE A 74 -2.59 -10.85 7.80
N ASN A 75 -3.00 -11.43 8.94
CA ASN A 75 -2.15 -11.65 10.09
C ASN A 75 -0.99 -12.60 9.74
N PRO A 76 0.28 -12.26 10.05
CA PRO A 76 1.43 -13.13 9.79
C PRO A 76 1.35 -14.49 10.47
N LYS A 77 0.55 -14.66 11.53
CA LYS A 77 0.33 -15.97 12.16
C LYS A 77 -0.36 -16.94 11.20
N THR A 78 -1.41 -16.49 10.50
CA THR A 78 -2.12 -17.26 9.47
C THR A 78 -1.16 -17.72 8.37
N LEU A 79 -0.25 -16.85 7.93
CA LEU A 79 0.77 -17.21 6.94
C LEU A 79 1.73 -18.31 7.43
N MET A 80 2.06 -18.34 8.73
CA MET A 80 2.94 -19.36 9.32
C MET A 80 2.21 -20.69 9.60
N GLU A 81 0.91 -20.64 9.84
CA GLU A 81 0.04 -21.81 10.05
C GLU A 81 -0.39 -22.47 8.74
N MET A 82 -0.23 -21.77 7.60
CA MET A 82 -0.42 -22.35 6.26
C MET A 82 0.67 -23.39 5.96
N LYS A 83 0.24 -24.63 5.71
CA LYS A 83 1.11 -25.73 5.29
C LYS A 83 1.43 -25.59 3.81
#